data_AF-A0A662P8C0-F1
#
_entry.id   AF-A0A662P8C0-F1
#
_cell.length_a   1.000
_cell.length_b   1.000
_cell.length_c   1.000
_cell.angle_alpha   90.00
_cell.angle_beta   90.00
_cell.angle_gamma   90.00
#
_symmetry.space_group_name_H-M   'P 1'
#
loop_
_entity.id
_entity.type
_entity.pdbx_description
1 polymer ?
#
loop_
_entity_poly.entity_id
_entity_poly.type
_entity_poly.pdbx_seq_one_letter_code
_entity_poly.pdbx_strand_id
1 'polypeptide(L)'
;MTILDDVLDELHQRHAYLADVFAPFYMSSVACHLFNLHNQRKHIYFEGRNLPSLRLHLLFIAPPGWSKTYFLETMIRGPYCILGNTVRKTFEATLTEAGLIGTIGTVNGVVCVEEGAAKEYADGIIGVDEFSAITRMMNTQHSGLLDTQLLSLLDSGYAYKRLAHGKIEYNSQFTLWGGVQPARYDLTSGMGRRFCFLLFLPSRQDAENLLTAWHQSKGIAPDKGQLEKLWRKLRRWKAEIKEIEKLEFDEGLLEEYKALGIYPFEGTLFDRLLLGWTLLKGVEKRVYVSMDDEGARTLVNREIAWRRQISIGGEFRQVIKLIEDAGGEVTRSKLMQDAFMLGWDLQQLVETLRLMERMRLVRMTKEKVVLVGGDR
;
A
#
# COMPACT_ATOMS: atom_id res chain seq x y z
N MET A 1 -16.32 -19.10 7.37
CA MET A 1 -16.45 -17.73 6.83
C MET A 1 -15.70 -16.79 7.74
N THR A 2 -14.59 -16.29 7.23
CA THR A 2 -13.75 -15.26 7.85
C THR A 2 -14.31 -13.87 7.57
N ILE A 3 -13.79 -12.84 8.24
CA ILE A 3 -14.15 -11.45 7.94
C ILE A 3 -13.69 -11.02 6.54
N LEU A 4 -12.61 -11.64 6.04
CA LEU A 4 -12.10 -11.38 4.70
C LEU A 4 -13.08 -11.92 3.64
N ASP A 5 -13.66 -13.10 3.86
CA ASP A 5 -14.64 -13.68 2.93
C ASP A 5 -15.84 -12.72 2.76
N ASP A 6 -16.37 -12.19 3.86
CA ASP A 6 -17.49 -11.22 3.80
C ASP A 6 -17.12 -9.92 3.06
N VAL A 7 -15.86 -9.48 3.15
CA VAL A 7 -15.36 -8.30 2.44
C VAL A 7 -15.19 -8.60 0.94
N LEU A 8 -14.65 -9.77 0.61
CA LEU A 8 -14.49 -10.21 -0.78
C LEU A 8 -15.84 -10.40 -1.46
N ASP A 9 -16.81 -11.01 -0.78
CA ASP A 9 -18.18 -11.16 -1.27
C ASP A 9 -18.81 -9.80 -1.63
N GLU A 10 -18.67 -8.80 -0.74
CA GLU A 10 -19.15 -7.44 -1.00
C GLU A 10 -18.42 -6.78 -2.18
N LEU A 11 -17.11 -6.98 -2.31
CA LEU A 11 -16.32 -6.42 -3.42
C LEU A 11 -16.63 -7.10 -4.76
N HIS A 12 -16.87 -8.41 -4.76
CA HIS A 12 -17.27 -9.16 -5.95
C HIS A 12 -18.65 -8.74 -6.43
N GLN A 13 -19.61 -8.51 -5.52
CA GLN A 13 -20.92 -7.97 -5.86
C GLN A 13 -20.85 -6.56 -6.46
N ARG A 14 -19.84 -5.77 -6.10
CA ARG A 14 -19.54 -4.47 -6.70
C ARG A 14 -18.81 -4.57 -8.04
N HIS A 15 -18.46 -5.77 -8.48
CA HIS A 15 -17.58 -6.04 -9.61
C HIS A 15 -16.23 -5.30 -9.47
N ALA A 16 -15.68 -5.23 -8.25
CA ALA A 16 -14.37 -4.64 -8.01
C ALA A 16 -13.28 -5.52 -8.66
N TYR A 17 -12.68 -5.03 -9.73
CA TYR A 17 -11.62 -5.73 -10.44
C TYR A 17 -10.38 -5.93 -9.55
N LEU A 18 -9.84 -7.15 -9.50
CA LEU A 18 -8.71 -7.55 -8.65
C LEU A 18 -8.98 -7.43 -7.13
N ALA A 19 -10.24 -7.60 -6.70
CA ALA A 19 -10.62 -7.64 -5.29
C ALA A 19 -9.78 -8.64 -4.48
N ASP A 20 -9.64 -9.88 -4.97
CA ASP A 20 -8.86 -10.95 -4.32
C ASP A 20 -7.36 -10.65 -4.24
N VAL A 21 -6.89 -9.70 -5.06
CA VAL A 21 -5.48 -9.31 -5.07
C VAL A 21 -5.19 -8.25 -4.02
N PHE A 22 -6.05 -7.22 -3.91
CA PHE A 22 -5.77 -6.03 -3.11
C PHE A 22 -6.47 -6.02 -1.76
N ALA A 23 -7.69 -6.56 -1.66
CA ALA A 23 -8.47 -6.54 -0.42
C ALA A 23 -7.75 -7.22 0.77
N PRO A 24 -7.03 -8.35 0.60
CA PRO A 24 -6.27 -8.95 1.69
C PRO A 24 -5.23 -8.02 2.32
N PHE A 25 -4.56 -7.17 1.52
CA PHE A 25 -3.57 -6.20 2.02
C PHE A 25 -4.23 -5.07 2.80
N TYR A 26 -5.34 -4.52 2.28
CA TYR A 26 -6.15 -3.53 3.00
C TYR A 26 -6.66 -4.06 4.33
N MET A 27 -7.24 -5.26 4.33
CA MET A 27 -7.78 -5.87 5.55
C MET A 27 -6.68 -6.27 6.54
N SER A 28 -5.52 -6.73 6.07
CA SER A 28 -4.35 -6.98 6.91
C SER A 28 -3.85 -5.69 7.56
N SER A 29 -3.86 -4.59 6.81
CA SER A 29 -3.53 -3.27 7.34
C SER A 29 -4.50 -2.80 8.43
N VAL A 30 -5.80 -3.01 8.24
CA VAL A 30 -6.81 -2.73 9.27
C VAL A 30 -6.59 -3.58 10.53
N ALA A 31 -6.34 -4.88 10.36
CA ALA A 31 -6.09 -5.80 11.47
C ALA A 31 -4.88 -5.34 12.31
N CYS A 32 -3.78 -5.03 11.63
CA CYS A 32 -2.57 -4.50 12.24
C CYS A 32 -2.79 -3.14 12.91
N HIS A 33 -3.58 -2.24 12.32
CA HIS A 33 -3.95 -0.98 12.95
C HIS A 33 -4.71 -1.20 14.26
N LEU A 34 -5.72 -2.05 14.24
CA LEU A 34 -6.54 -2.37 15.42
C LEU A 34 -5.69 -3.01 16.53
N PHE A 35 -4.86 -3.99 16.19
CA PHE A 35 -3.98 -4.64 17.15
C PHE A 35 -2.89 -3.69 17.65
N ASN A 36 -2.31 -2.85 16.80
CA ASN A 36 -1.35 -1.84 17.23
C ASN A 36 -1.95 -0.93 18.30
N LEU A 37 -3.16 -0.39 18.10
CA LEU A 37 -3.83 0.43 19.12
C LEU A 37 -4.09 -0.32 20.43
N HIS A 38 -4.27 -1.64 20.37
CA HIS A 38 -4.41 -2.48 21.56
C HIS A 38 -3.06 -2.70 22.25
N ASN A 39 -2.03 -3.05 21.49
CA ASN A 39 -0.67 -3.24 21.98
C ASN A 39 -0.11 -1.97 22.63
N GLN A 40 -0.31 -0.80 22.02
CA GLN A 40 0.10 0.49 22.58
C GLN A 40 -0.57 0.81 23.93
N ARG A 41 -1.72 0.19 24.23
CA ARG A 41 -2.43 0.38 25.51
C ARG A 41 -2.10 -0.70 26.54
N LYS A 42 -1.93 -1.95 26.09
CA LYS A 42 -1.83 -3.13 26.96
C LYS A 42 -0.43 -3.70 27.07
N HIS A 43 0.51 -3.27 26.23
CA HIS A 43 1.90 -3.71 26.24
C HIS A 43 2.02 -5.24 26.13
N ILE A 44 1.45 -5.80 25.07
CA ILE A 44 1.32 -7.25 24.86
C ILE A 44 2.58 -7.83 24.20
N TYR A 45 3.11 -7.11 23.21
CA TYR A 45 4.23 -7.53 22.39
C TYR A 45 5.34 -6.49 22.41
N PHE A 46 6.58 -6.98 22.56
CA PHE A 46 7.78 -6.17 22.67
C PHE A 46 8.87 -6.71 21.75
N GLU A 47 9.66 -5.80 21.20
CA GLU A 47 10.85 -6.11 20.39
C GLU A 47 12.06 -5.42 21.00
N GLY A 48 13.09 -6.18 21.37
CA GLY A 48 14.31 -5.59 21.94
C GLY A 48 14.06 -4.72 23.18
N ARG A 49 13.05 -5.07 24.00
CA ARG A 49 12.55 -4.31 25.16
C ARG A 49 11.85 -2.99 24.83
N ASN A 50 11.57 -2.71 23.56
CA ASN A 50 10.76 -1.57 23.14
C ASN A 50 9.35 -2.02 22.75
N LEU A 51 8.40 -1.10 22.81
CA LEU A 51 7.04 -1.31 22.31
C LEU A 51 7.01 -0.92 20.81
N PRO A 52 7.03 -1.88 19.88
CA PRO A 52 7.13 -1.56 18.47
C PRO A 52 5.83 -0.98 17.93
N SER A 53 5.93 -0.19 16.87
CA SER A 53 4.77 0.09 16.03
C SER A 53 4.49 -1.13 15.15
N LEU A 54 3.25 -1.62 15.21
CA LEU A 54 2.80 -2.76 14.40
C LEU A 54 1.93 -2.31 13.22
N ARG A 55 1.94 -1.01 12.89
CA ARG A 55 1.13 -0.46 11.79
C ARG A 55 1.67 -0.92 10.46
N LEU A 56 0.76 -1.30 9.57
CA LEU A 56 1.07 -1.70 8.20
C LEU A 56 0.58 -0.61 7.25
N HIS A 57 1.46 0.30 6.85
CA HIS A 57 1.13 1.34 5.90
C HIS A 57 1.08 0.79 4.48
N LEU A 58 0.15 1.29 3.66
CA LEU A 58 -0.04 0.80 2.29
C LEU A 58 0.34 1.88 1.28
N LEU A 59 0.97 1.46 0.19
CA LEU A 59 1.23 2.33 -0.96
C LEU A 59 0.81 1.64 -2.25
N PHE A 60 -0.29 2.12 -2.83
CA PHE A 60 -0.82 1.63 -4.09
C PHE A 60 -0.19 2.38 -5.26
N ILE A 61 0.60 1.65 -6.05
CA ILE A 61 1.27 2.10 -7.26
C ILE A 61 0.53 1.56 -8.49
N ALA A 62 -0.10 2.45 -9.25
CA ALA A 62 -0.75 2.14 -10.51
C ALA A 62 -0.85 3.39 -11.40
N PRO A 63 -0.87 3.25 -12.74
CA PRO A 63 -1.06 4.40 -13.62
C PRO A 63 -2.41 5.10 -13.37
N PRO A 64 -2.56 6.37 -13.79
CA PRO A 64 -3.83 7.08 -13.70
C PRO A 64 -4.97 6.31 -14.39
N GLY A 65 -6.14 6.24 -13.76
CA GLY A 65 -7.32 5.55 -14.29
C GLY A 65 -7.43 4.06 -13.95
N TRP A 66 -6.47 3.47 -13.23
CA TRP A 66 -6.43 2.02 -12.95
C TRP A 66 -6.84 1.66 -11.51
N SER A 67 -8.03 2.10 -11.11
CA SER A 67 -8.75 1.68 -9.88
C SER A 67 -8.13 2.02 -8.52
N LYS A 68 -6.96 2.68 -8.44
CA LYS A 68 -6.35 3.15 -7.18
C LYS A 68 -7.33 3.92 -6.29
N THR A 69 -7.86 5.03 -6.81
CA THR A 69 -8.82 5.89 -6.10
C THR A 69 -10.07 5.09 -5.75
N TYR A 70 -10.55 4.25 -6.67
CA TYR A 70 -11.72 3.40 -6.47
C TYR A 70 -11.55 2.47 -5.26
N PHE A 71 -10.40 1.78 -5.12
CA PHE A 71 -10.14 0.93 -3.96
C PHE A 71 -10.04 1.72 -2.66
N LEU A 72 -9.28 2.82 -2.66
CA LEU A 72 -9.18 3.69 -1.48
C LEU A 72 -10.57 4.16 -1.03
N GLU A 73 -11.37 4.71 -1.94
CA GLU A 73 -12.71 5.20 -1.63
C GLU A 73 -13.65 4.09 -1.20
N THR A 74 -13.66 2.96 -1.92
CA THR A 74 -14.51 1.81 -1.57
C THR A 74 -14.24 1.32 -0.16
N MET A 75 -12.97 1.33 0.28
CA MET A 75 -12.62 0.89 1.61
C MET A 75 -12.95 1.93 2.70
N ILE A 76 -12.69 3.23 2.49
CA ILE A 76 -12.74 4.23 3.58
C ILE A 76 -13.63 5.45 3.35
N ARG A 77 -14.14 5.71 2.13
CA ARG A 77 -14.84 6.96 1.80
C ARG A 77 -16.32 6.71 1.47
N GLY A 78 -17.15 7.59 2.01
CA GLY A 78 -18.59 7.61 1.71
C GLY A 78 -19.43 6.69 2.60
N PRO A 79 -20.77 6.78 2.46
CA PRO A 79 -21.72 6.13 3.37
C PRO A 79 -21.75 4.60 3.25
N TYR A 80 -21.31 4.06 2.11
CA TYR A 80 -21.33 2.63 1.82
C TYR A 80 -19.92 2.03 1.71
N CYS A 81 -18.92 2.65 2.34
CA CYS A 81 -17.57 2.08 2.38
C CYS A 81 -17.53 0.80 3.21
N ILE A 82 -16.61 -0.10 2.85
CA ILE A 82 -16.44 -1.41 3.50
C ILE A 82 -16.23 -1.25 5.00
N LEU A 83 -15.36 -0.33 5.43
CA LEU A 83 -15.03 -0.20 6.85
C LEU A 83 -16.15 0.45 7.68
N GLY A 84 -17.11 1.15 7.06
CA GLY A 84 -18.15 1.88 7.77
C GLY A 84 -17.58 2.70 8.94
N ASN A 85 -18.23 2.68 10.10
CA ASN A 85 -17.72 3.36 11.31
C ASN A 85 -16.84 2.47 12.20
N THR A 86 -16.22 1.42 11.66
CA THR A 86 -15.39 0.48 12.43
C THR A 86 -14.10 1.15 12.93
N VAL A 87 -13.48 1.96 12.08
CA VAL A 87 -12.24 2.70 12.38
C VAL A 87 -12.44 4.16 12.01
N ARG A 88 -11.86 5.06 12.80
CA ARG A 88 -11.83 6.48 12.45
C ARG A 88 -10.99 6.66 11.19
N LYS A 89 -11.48 7.42 10.21
CA LYS A 89 -10.82 7.51 8.91
C LYS A 89 -11.09 8.84 8.23
N THR A 90 -10.13 9.27 7.41
CA THR A 90 -10.27 10.42 6.50
C THR A 90 -9.72 10.07 5.13
N PHE A 91 -10.15 10.82 4.12
CA PHE A 91 -9.64 10.75 2.76
C PHE A 91 -9.26 12.15 2.29
N GLU A 92 -8.00 12.31 1.90
CA GLU A 92 -7.44 13.54 1.37
C GLU A 92 -7.06 13.34 -0.09
N ALA A 93 -7.50 14.23 -0.98
CA ALA A 93 -7.12 14.13 -2.40
C ALA A 93 -5.62 14.38 -2.58
N THR A 94 -5.10 15.41 -1.92
CA THR A 94 -3.67 15.73 -1.86
C THR A 94 -3.32 16.14 -0.44
N LEU A 95 -2.13 15.74 0.01
CA LEU A 95 -1.65 16.08 1.35
C LEU A 95 -0.23 16.63 1.27
N THR A 96 -0.01 17.81 1.86
CA THR A 96 1.32 18.38 2.07
C THR A 96 1.85 17.98 3.43
N GLU A 97 3.15 18.15 3.67
CA GLU A 97 3.72 17.90 4.99
C GLU A 97 3.10 18.77 6.09
N ALA A 98 2.81 20.05 5.80
CA ALA A 98 2.13 20.93 6.74
C ALA A 98 0.69 20.44 7.03
N GLY A 99 -0.03 19.97 6.00
CA GLY A 99 -1.35 19.37 6.17
C GLY A 99 -1.33 18.06 6.95
N LEU A 100 -0.26 17.26 6.85
CA LEU A 100 -0.13 16.01 7.60
C LEU A 100 0.33 16.25 9.05
N ILE A 101 1.41 17.00 9.24
CA ILE A 101 2.08 17.14 10.55
C ILE A 101 1.47 18.28 11.38
N GLY A 102 1.04 19.34 10.71
CA GLY A 102 0.65 20.62 11.31
C GLY A 102 1.70 21.71 11.09
N THR A 103 1.30 22.94 11.41
CA THR A 103 2.15 24.13 11.32
C THR A 103 1.87 25.08 12.49
N ILE A 104 2.82 25.99 12.74
CA ILE A 104 2.66 27.08 13.71
C ILE A 104 2.86 28.38 12.93
N GLY A 105 1.80 29.16 12.84
CA GLY A 105 1.78 30.46 12.20
C GLY A 105 1.54 31.58 13.20
N THR A 106 1.51 32.82 12.68
CA THR A 106 1.05 33.98 13.44
C THR A 106 -0.11 34.60 12.70
N VAL A 107 -1.27 34.72 13.35
CA VAL A 107 -2.44 35.42 12.81
C VAL A 107 -2.69 36.63 13.70
N ASN A 108 -2.63 37.83 13.13
CA ASN A 108 -2.80 39.10 13.86
C ASN A 108 -1.88 39.27 15.09
N GLY A 109 -0.63 38.78 15.00
CA GLY A 109 0.34 38.84 16.11
C GLY A 109 0.18 37.74 17.17
N VAL A 110 -0.82 36.87 17.04
CA VAL A 110 -1.03 35.72 17.95
C VAL A 110 -0.49 34.46 17.30
N VAL A 111 0.31 33.70 18.03
CA VAL A 111 0.81 32.40 17.59
C VAL A 111 -0.35 31.41 17.55
N CYS A 112 -0.64 30.88 16.36
CA CYS A 112 -1.70 29.90 16.13
C CYS A 112 -1.08 28.56 15.74
N VAL A 113 -1.50 27.49 16.40
CA VAL A 113 -1.12 26.11 16.08
C VAL A 113 -2.23 25.51 15.23
N GLU A 114 -1.89 25.09 14.03
CA GLU A 114 -2.77 24.33 13.15
C GLU A 114 -2.38 22.86 13.21
N GLU A 115 -3.29 22.02 13.69
CA GLU A 115 -3.07 20.59 13.78
C GLU A 115 -3.16 19.96 12.39
N GLY A 116 -2.20 19.08 12.08
CA GLY A 116 -2.26 18.29 10.85
C GLY A 116 -3.10 17.02 11.01
N ALA A 117 -3.41 16.39 9.88
CA ALA A 117 -4.22 15.18 9.80
C ALA A 117 -3.67 14.03 10.67
N ALA A 118 -2.35 13.91 10.83
CA ALA A 118 -1.76 12.87 11.69
C ALA A 118 -2.09 13.07 13.18
N LYS A 119 -2.26 14.31 13.64
CA LYS A 119 -2.69 14.59 15.00
C LYS A 119 -4.20 14.47 15.13
N GLU A 120 -4.94 15.03 14.17
CA GLU A 120 -6.39 14.95 14.17
C GLU A 120 -6.84 13.49 14.19
N TYR A 121 -6.33 12.65 13.28
CA TYR A 121 -6.66 11.23 13.13
C TYR A 121 -5.63 10.31 13.79
N ALA A 122 -5.15 10.67 14.99
CA ALA A 122 -4.06 9.96 15.66
C ALA A 122 -4.32 8.47 15.95
N ASP A 123 -5.56 8.01 15.96
CA ASP A 123 -5.96 6.62 16.13
C ASP A 123 -6.68 6.04 14.90
N GLY A 124 -6.59 6.73 13.76
CA GLY A 124 -7.35 6.44 12.55
C GLY A 124 -6.53 5.96 11.36
N ILE A 125 -7.22 5.79 10.23
CA ILE A 125 -6.62 5.51 8.92
C ILE A 125 -6.75 6.75 8.05
N ILE A 126 -5.64 7.19 7.47
CA ILE A 126 -5.60 8.34 6.56
C ILE A 126 -5.38 7.79 5.15
N GLY A 127 -6.36 7.96 4.26
CA GLY A 127 -6.19 7.68 2.85
C GLY A 127 -5.78 8.94 2.09
N VAL A 128 -4.79 8.81 1.21
CA VAL A 128 -4.33 9.91 0.35
C VAL A 128 -4.19 9.39 -1.07
N ASP A 129 -4.95 9.94 -2.02
CA ASP A 129 -4.95 9.43 -3.40
C ASP A 129 -3.68 9.77 -4.18
N GLU A 130 -3.20 11.01 -4.02
CA GLU A 130 -1.95 11.48 -4.64
C GLU A 130 -1.05 12.13 -3.58
N PHE A 131 -0.23 11.31 -2.92
CA PHE A 131 0.61 11.81 -1.83
C PHE A 131 1.96 12.35 -2.34
N SER A 132 1.96 13.60 -2.79
CA SER A 132 3.14 14.27 -3.33
C SER A 132 4.40 14.22 -2.44
N ALA A 133 4.25 14.22 -1.11
CA ALA A 133 5.40 14.13 -0.21
C ALA A 133 6.08 12.75 -0.27
N ILE A 134 5.31 11.65 -0.34
CA ILE A 134 5.87 10.31 -0.55
C ILE A 134 6.58 10.24 -1.89
N THR A 135 5.93 10.72 -2.96
CA THR A 135 6.51 10.65 -4.32
C THR A 135 7.86 11.36 -4.39
N ARG A 136 7.97 12.55 -3.78
CA ARG A 136 9.25 13.27 -3.69
C ARG A 136 10.29 12.47 -2.92
N MET A 137 9.94 11.96 -1.73
CA MET A 137 10.84 11.20 -0.86
C MET A 137 11.32 9.88 -1.48
N MET A 138 10.49 9.22 -2.29
CA MET A 138 10.87 8.00 -2.98
C MET A 138 11.75 8.25 -4.22
N ASN A 139 11.82 9.49 -4.70
CA ASN A 139 12.63 9.89 -5.85
C ASN A 139 13.97 10.56 -5.46
N THR A 140 14.12 11.08 -4.23
CA THR A 140 15.36 11.72 -3.77
C THR A 140 16.37 10.70 -3.23
N GLN A 141 17.54 10.60 -3.87
CA GLN A 141 18.66 9.75 -3.40
C GLN A 141 19.40 10.33 -2.19
N HIS A 142 19.30 11.64 -1.90
CA HIS A 142 20.02 12.28 -0.79
C HIS A 142 19.27 13.48 -0.16
N SER A 143 19.03 13.36 1.15
CA SER A 143 18.89 14.41 2.18
C SER A 143 17.93 15.60 1.97
N GLY A 144 16.68 15.47 2.42
CA GLY A 144 15.87 16.58 2.93
C GLY A 144 15.56 16.41 4.43
N LEU A 145 15.70 17.47 5.24
CA LEU A 145 15.28 17.47 6.66
C LEU A 145 13.77 17.15 6.82
N LEU A 146 12.97 17.52 5.82
CA LEU A 146 11.53 17.26 5.72
C LEU A 146 11.20 15.76 5.62
N ASP A 147 12.08 14.99 4.98
CA ASP A 147 11.93 13.53 4.79
C ASP A 147 11.97 12.79 6.13
N THR A 148 12.77 13.28 7.07
CA THR A 148 12.96 12.62 8.37
C THR A 148 11.71 12.62 9.25
N GLN A 149 10.86 13.64 9.15
CA GLN A 149 9.67 13.76 10.00
C GLN A 149 8.57 12.81 9.56
N LEU A 150 8.33 12.69 8.25
CA LEU A 150 7.39 11.69 7.73
C LEU A 150 7.89 10.27 8.03
N LEU A 151 9.19 10.01 7.86
CA LEU A 151 9.79 8.71 8.20
C LEU A 151 9.62 8.39 9.69
N SER A 152 9.87 9.36 10.58
CA SER A 152 9.69 9.21 12.03
C SER A 152 8.24 8.91 12.40
N LEU A 153 7.30 9.64 11.79
CA LEU A 153 5.86 9.44 11.98
C LEU A 153 5.42 8.04 11.55
N LEU A 154 5.85 7.57 10.38
CA LEU A 154 5.47 6.26 9.87
C LEU A 154 6.14 5.12 10.67
N ASP A 155 7.37 5.31 11.13
CA ASP A 155 8.09 4.29 11.90
C ASP A 155 7.61 4.17 13.35
N SER A 156 7.67 5.28 14.08
CA SER A 156 7.51 5.33 15.54
C SER A 156 6.21 5.99 15.98
N GLY A 157 5.59 6.77 15.09
CA GLY A 157 4.44 7.61 15.42
C GLY A 157 4.79 8.98 15.99
N TYR A 158 6.07 9.26 16.28
CA TYR A 158 6.45 10.57 16.81
C TYR A 158 6.57 11.62 15.70
N ALA A 159 5.77 12.66 15.82
CA ALA A 159 5.99 13.93 15.13
C ALA A 159 6.86 14.82 16.03
N TYR A 160 7.98 15.28 15.48
CA TYR A 160 8.78 16.34 16.08
C TYR A 160 9.11 17.37 15.00
N LYS A 161 8.57 18.57 15.14
CA LYS A 161 8.83 19.68 14.23
C LYS A 161 9.09 20.94 15.03
N ARG A 162 10.29 21.50 14.88
CA ARG A 162 10.66 22.79 15.48
C ARG A 162 10.49 23.89 14.45
N LEU A 163 9.66 24.87 14.77
CA LEU A 163 9.33 26.01 13.93
C LEU A 163 9.79 27.30 14.62
N ALA A 164 9.85 28.39 13.86
CA ALA A 164 10.29 29.70 14.37
C ALA A 164 9.49 30.18 15.60
N HIS A 165 8.20 29.82 15.65
CA HIS A 165 7.26 30.28 16.68
C HIS A 165 6.92 29.21 17.73
N GLY A 166 7.57 28.05 17.71
CA GLY A 166 7.31 26.99 18.68
C GLY A 166 7.70 25.58 18.23
N LYS A 167 7.30 24.60 19.03
CA LYS A 167 7.56 23.18 18.77
C LYS A 167 6.23 22.43 18.66
N ILE A 168 6.09 21.63 17.60
CA ILE A 168 5.06 20.61 17.46
C ILE A 168 5.67 19.29 17.91
N GLU A 169 5.07 18.67 18.92
CA GLU A 169 5.44 17.35 19.42
C GLU A 169 4.20 16.59 19.84
N TYR A 170 4.01 15.42 19.23
CA TYR A 170 2.96 14.48 19.60
C TYR A 170 3.32 13.08 19.13
N ASN A 171 2.66 12.08 19.72
CA ASN A 171 2.69 10.72 19.22
C ASN A 171 1.35 10.40 18.54
N SER A 172 1.42 9.80 17.36
CA SER A 172 0.28 9.40 16.55
C SER A 172 0.41 7.95 16.14
N GLN A 173 -0.70 7.23 16.24
CA GLN A 173 -0.87 5.84 15.87
C GLN A 173 -1.65 5.66 14.57
N PHE A 174 -1.74 6.72 13.76
CA PHE A 174 -2.44 6.66 12.49
C PHE A 174 -1.81 5.67 11.51
N THR A 175 -2.63 5.04 10.67
CA THR A 175 -2.17 4.21 9.56
C THR A 175 -2.42 4.92 8.23
N LEU A 176 -1.36 5.12 7.44
CA LEU A 176 -1.42 5.73 6.12
C LEU A 176 -1.69 4.73 5.00
N TRP A 177 -2.66 5.04 4.13
CA TRP A 177 -2.87 4.42 2.82
C TRP A 177 -2.65 5.45 1.72
N GLY A 178 -1.59 5.31 0.94
CA GLY A 178 -1.23 6.23 -0.13
C GLY A 178 -1.49 5.65 -1.51
N GLY A 179 -1.78 6.52 -2.48
CA GLY A 179 -1.68 6.23 -3.91
C GLY A 179 -0.55 7.04 -4.54
N VAL A 180 0.20 6.42 -5.45
CA VAL A 180 1.22 7.08 -6.28
C VAL A 180 1.21 6.50 -7.70
N GLN A 181 1.79 7.23 -8.65
CA GLN A 181 1.92 6.76 -10.04
C GLN A 181 3.14 5.84 -10.19
N PRO A 182 3.23 5.00 -11.22
CA PRO A 182 4.42 4.18 -11.43
C PRO A 182 5.60 5.07 -11.81
N ALA A 183 6.69 4.96 -11.07
CA ALA A 183 7.96 5.57 -11.41
C ALA A 183 9.09 4.63 -11.00
N ARG A 184 10.34 5.00 -11.31
CA ARG A 184 11.49 4.37 -10.69
C ARG A 184 11.66 4.91 -9.29
N TYR A 185 11.41 4.07 -8.30
CA TYR A 185 11.49 4.44 -6.90
C TYR A 185 12.70 3.82 -6.21
N ASP A 186 13.39 4.61 -5.40
CA ASP A 186 14.46 4.11 -4.56
C ASP A 186 13.88 3.44 -3.32
N LEU A 187 13.74 2.11 -3.38
CA LEU A 187 13.29 1.30 -2.24
C LEU A 187 14.36 1.10 -1.17
N THR A 188 15.63 1.40 -1.49
CA THR A 188 16.73 1.34 -0.51
C THR A 188 16.71 2.55 0.43
N SER A 189 16.02 3.61 0.03
CA SER A 189 15.68 4.73 0.92
C SER A 189 14.90 4.24 2.14
N GLY A 190 14.94 5.02 3.23
CA GLY A 190 14.14 4.71 4.43
C GLY A 190 12.64 4.57 4.13
N MET A 191 12.13 5.08 3.02
CA MET A 191 10.69 5.06 2.75
C MET A 191 10.21 3.67 2.29
N GLY A 192 10.96 2.99 1.42
CA GLY A 192 10.53 1.73 0.80
C GLY A 192 10.32 0.56 1.78
N ARG A 193 11.00 0.60 2.93
CA ARG A 193 10.88 -0.41 3.99
C ARG A 193 9.67 -0.23 4.92
N ARG A 194 8.98 0.92 4.86
CA ARG A 194 7.88 1.27 5.79
C ARG A 194 6.49 1.09 5.20
N PHE A 195 6.40 0.94 3.88
CA PHE A 195 5.16 0.67 3.17
C PHE A 195 5.11 -0.79 2.73
N CYS A 196 3.94 -1.40 2.81
CA CYS A 196 3.57 -2.55 1.99
C CYS A 196 3.07 -2.02 0.65
N PHE A 197 3.59 -2.56 -0.44
CA PHE A 197 3.23 -2.10 -1.77
C PHE A 197 2.00 -2.83 -2.29
N LEU A 198 1.18 -2.13 -3.05
CA LEU A 198 0.17 -2.74 -3.91
C LEU A 198 0.52 -2.27 -5.32
N LEU A 199 1.05 -3.16 -6.16
CA LEU A 199 1.48 -2.80 -7.50
C LEU A 199 0.50 -3.32 -8.54
N PHE A 200 0.04 -2.43 -9.40
CA PHE A 200 -0.73 -2.77 -10.58
C PHE A 200 -0.12 -2.12 -11.82
N LEU A 201 0.55 -2.94 -12.62
CA LEU A 201 1.07 -2.60 -13.93
C LEU A 201 0.17 -3.26 -14.98
N PRO A 202 -0.82 -2.55 -15.54
CA PRO A 202 -1.86 -3.13 -16.37
C PRO A 202 -1.32 -3.66 -17.70
N SER A 203 -1.84 -4.80 -18.15
CA SER A 203 -1.73 -5.30 -19.52
C SER A 203 -2.92 -4.84 -20.37
N ARG A 204 -2.88 -5.16 -21.66
CA ARG A 204 -4.05 -5.03 -22.54
C ARG A 204 -5.23 -5.88 -22.06
N GLN A 205 -4.98 -7.11 -21.61
CA GLN A 205 -6.02 -7.97 -21.08
C GLN A 205 -6.64 -7.37 -19.80
N ASP A 206 -5.81 -6.76 -18.95
CA ASP A 206 -6.28 -6.07 -17.75
C ASP A 206 -7.18 -4.86 -18.12
N ALA A 207 -6.90 -4.18 -19.23
CA ALA A 207 -7.74 -3.11 -19.76
C ALA A 207 -9.15 -3.61 -20.12
N GLU A 208 -9.22 -4.72 -20.85
CA GLU A 208 -10.47 -5.34 -21.28
C GLU A 208 -11.27 -5.85 -20.08
N ASN A 209 -10.59 -6.55 -19.15
CA ASN A 209 -11.22 -7.06 -17.93
C ASN A 209 -11.75 -5.92 -17.05
N LEU A 210 -10.98 -4.85 -16.88
CA LEU A 210 -11.41 -3.68 -16.11
C LEU A 210 -12.60 -2.98 -16.79
N LEU A 211 -12.62 -2.89 -18.12
CA LEU A 211 -13.75 -2.33 -18.86
C LEU A 211 -15.01 -3.16 -18.66
N THR A 212 -14.91 -4.50 -18.69
CA THR A 212 -16.02 -5.41 -18.39
C THR A 212 -16.51 -5.23 -16.96
N ALA A 213 -15.60 -5.22 -15.98
CA ALA A 213 -15.93 -5.03 -14.57
C ALA A 213 -16.62 -3.67 -14.32
N TRP A 214 -16.09 -2.59 -14.90
CA TRP A 214 -16.69 -1.27 -14.84
C TRP A 214 -18.07 -1.20 -15.50
N HIS A 215 -18.26 -1.89 -16.62
CA HIS A 215 -19.57 -1.96 -17.27
C HIS A 215 -20.59 -2.68 -16.36
N GLN A 216 -20.19 -3.81 -15.78
CA GLN A 216 -21.02 -4.60 -14.88
C GLN A 216 -21.34 -3.85 -13.58
N SER A 217 -20.43 -3.01 -13.06
CA SER A 217 -20.66 -2.26 -11.83
C SER A 217 -21.72 -1.16 -11.96
N LYS A 218 -22.16 -0.81 -13.19
CA LYS A 218 -23.10 0.29 -13.41
C LYS A 218 -24.51 -0.07 -12.98
N GLY A 219 -25.18 0.87 -12.32
CA GLY A 219 -26.59 0.73 -11.93
C GLY A 219 -26.82 -0.22 -10.75
N ILE A 220 -25.75 -0.73 -10.12
CA ILE A 220 -25.84 -1.56 -8.92
C ILE A 220 -26.01 -0.66 -7.70
N ALA A 221 -27.14 -0.79 -7.01
CA ALA A 221 -27.37 -0.16 -5.73
C ALA A 221 -26.70 -0.97 -4.61
N PRO A 222 -26.15 -0.33 -3.56
CA PRO A 222 -25.57 -1.05 -2.43
C PRO A 222 -26.65 -1.84 -1.66
N ASP A 223 -26.37 -3.11 -1.37
CA ASP A 223 -27.21 -3.90 -0.46
C ASP A 223 -26.96 -3.44 0.98
N LYS A 224 -27.85 -2.57 1.47
CA LYS A 224 -27.78 -2.03 2.84
C LYS A 224 -27.88 -3.13 3.90
N GLY A 225 -28.66 -4.18 3.66
CA GLY A 225 -28.83 -5.27 4.62
C GLY A 225 -27.57 -6.11 4.75
N GLN A 226 -26.89 -6.39 3.64
CA GLN A 226 -25.59 -7.05 3.63
C GLN A 226 -24.51 -6.18 4.27
N LEU A 227 -24.43 -4.90 3.92
CA LEU A 227 -23.47 -3.97 4.50
C LEU A 227 -23.64 -3.81 6.02
N GLU A 228 -24.87 -3.74 6.52
CA GLU A 228 -25.12 -3.69 7.96
C GLU A 228 -24.65 -4.96 8.69
N LYS A 229 -24.83 -6.14 8.06
CA LYS A 229 -24.30 -7.40 8.58
C LYS A 229 -22.77 -7.38 8.61
N LEU A 230 -22.13 -6.95 7.52
CA LEU A 230 -20.68 -6.80 7.43
C LEU A 230 -20.16 -5.85 8.52
N TRP A 231 -20.75 -4.65 8.67
CA TRP A 231 -20.34 -3.70 9.71
C TRP A 231 -20.52 -4.23 11.13
N ARG A 232 -21.56 -5.04 11.38
CA ARG A 232 -21.75 -5.70 12.68
C ARG A 232 -20.64 -6.71 12.94
N LYS A 233 -20.26 -7.50 11.92
CA LYS A 233 -19.13 -8.44 12.00
C LYS A 233 -17.81 -7.71 12.22
N LEU A 234 -17.53 -6.65 11.47
CA LEU A 234 -16.32 -5.81 11.64
C LEU A 234 -16.22 -5.21 13.06
N ARG A 235 -17.32 -4.72 13.63
CA ARG A 235 -17.34 -4.21 15.01
C ARG A 235 -17.09 -5.31 16.05
N ARG A 236 -17.64 -6.51 15.83
CA ARG A 236 -17.39 -7.67 16.69
C ARG A 236 -15.93 -8.11 16.59
N TRP A 237 -15.40 -8.25 15.38
CA TRP A 237 -14.00 -8.59 15.13
C TRP A 237 -13.04 -7.58 15.78
N LYS A 238 -13.32 -6.27 15.67
CA LYS A 238 -12.60 -5.23 16.41
C LYS A 238 -12.64 -5.42 17.93
N ALA A 239 -13.75 -5.92 18.48
CA ALA A 239 -13.84 -6.22 19.90
C ALA A 239 -13.01 -7.45 20.26
N GLU A 240 -13.07 -8.51 19.45
CA GLU A 240 -12.27 -9.73 19.63
C GLU A 240 -10.76 -9.44 19.61
N ILE A 241 -10.28 -8.55 18.74
CA ILE A 241 -8.85 -8.12 18.73
C ILE A 241 -8.41 -7.52 20.07
N LYS A 242 -9.32 -6.88 20.83
CA LYS A 242 -9.00 -6.32 22.15
C LYS A 242 -8.90 -7.38 23.25
N GLU A 243 -9.29 -8.61 22.97
CA GLU A 243 -9.19 -9.74 23.91
C GLU A 243 -7.86 -10.48 23.76
N ILE A 244 -7.00 -10.08 22.81
CA ILE A 244 -5.67 -10.66 22.67
C ILE A 244 -4.83 -10.28 23.90
N GLU A 245 -4.18 -11.29 24.48
CA GLU A 245 -3.36 -11.19 25.69
C GLU A 245 -1.88 -11.51 25.41
N LYS A 246 -1.59 -12.28 24.35
CA LYS A 246 -0.23 -12.69 23.99
C LYS A 246 -0.06 -12.80 22.47
N LEU A 247 1.08 -12.33 21.96
CA LEU A 247 1.49 -12.47 20.55
C LEU A 247 2.88 -13.11 20.50
N GLU A 248 3.02 -14.15 19.69
CA GLU A 248 4.28 -14.84 19.41
C GLU A 248 4.45 -15.04 17.91
N PHE A 249 5.69 -14.91 17.45
CA PHE A 249 6.09 -15.23 16.09
C PHE A 249 6.79 -16.59 16.09
N ASP A 250 6.53 -17.40 15.08
CA ASP A 250 7.19 -18.68 14.89
C ASP A 250 8.70 -18.49 14.66
N GLU A 251 9.51 -19.25 15.38
CA GLU A 251 10.97 -19.27 15.25
C GLU A 251 11.39 -19.72 13.83
N GLY A 252 10.56 -20.55 13.17
CA GLY A 252 10.76 -20.99 11.80
C GLY A 252 10.71 -19.87 10.75
N LEU A 253 10.10 -18.72 11.07
CA LEU A 253 10.01 -17.58 10.15
C LEU A 253 11.39 -17.06 9.72
N LEU A 254 12.40 -17.16 10.58
CA LEU A 254 13.75 -16.71 10.23
C LEU A 254 14.32 -17.51 9.05
N GLU A 255 14.16 -18.83 9.05
CA GLU A 255 14.68 -19.70 7.98
C GLU A 255 13.88 -19.51 6.69
N GLU A 256 12.56 -19.33 6.80
CA GLU A 256 11.70 -18.97 5.68
C GLU A 256 12.11 -17.62 5.06
N TYR A 257 12.37 -16.59 5.87
CA TYR A 257 12.83 -15.29 5.39
C TYR A 257 14.18 -15.37 4.69
N LYS A 258 15.12 -16.16 5.24
CA LYS A 258 16.41 -16.43 4.57
C LYS A 258 16.22 -17.13 3.24
N ALA A 259 15.34 -18.14 3.17
CA ALA A 259 15.07 -18.89 1.95
C ALA A 259 14.47 -18.01 0.84
N LEU A 260 13.63 -17.04 1.21
CA LEU A 260 13.04 -16.06 0.30
C LEU A 260 13.99 -14.90 -0.07
N GLY A 261 15.15 -14.81 0.59
CA GLY A 261 16.10 -13.72 0.40
C GLY A 261 15.61 -12.37 0.93
N ILE A 262 14.79 -12.38 1.98
CA ILE A 262 14.29 -11.18 2.65
C ILE A 262 15.43 -10.57 3.47
N TYR A 263 15.69 -9.28 3.28
CA TYR A 263 16.72 -8.58 4.04
C TYR A 263 16.20 -8.21 5.46
N PRO A 264 17.09 -8.12 6.47
CA PRO A 264 16.68 -7.82 7.85
C PRO A 264 15.85 -6.56 8.02
N PHE A 265 16.09 -5.53 7.21
CA PHE A 265 15.35 -4.26 7.28
C PHE A 265 13.91 -4.37 6.73
N GLU A 266 13.58 -5.45 6.04
CA GLU A 266 12.23 -5.73 5.53
C GLU A 266 11.48 -6.75 6.41
N GLY A 267 12.18 -7.51 7.26
CA GLY A 267 11.58 -8.56 8.08
C GLY A 267 10.39 -8.06 8.91
N THR A 268 10.53 -6.90 9.56
CA THR A 268 9.46 -6.29 10.37
C THR A 268 8.21 -5.93 9.56
N LEU A 269 8.35 -5.64 8.26
CA LEU A 269 7.20 -5.43 7.39
C LEU A 269 6.45 -6.74 7.15
N PHE A 270 7.19 -7.82 6.85
CA PHE A 270 6.60 -9.13 6.62
C PHE A 270 5.97 -9.70 7.89
N ASP A 271 6.56 -9.46 9.06
CA ASP A 271 5.96 -9.79 10.35
C ASP A 271 4.59 -9.11 10.52
N ARG A 272 4.50 -7.82 10.18
CA ARG A 272 3.22 -7.10 10.21
C ARG A 272 2.24 -7.62 9.17
N LEU A 273 2.69 -7.99 7.97
CA LEU A 273 1.81 -8.56 6.94
C LEU A 273 1.23 -9.91 7.40
N LEU A 274 2.08 -10.79 7.96
CA LEU A 274 1.68 -12.09 8.48
C LEU A 274 0.78 -11.98 9.72
N LEU A 275 1.07 -11.04 10.62
CA LEU A 275 0.20 -10.70 11.74
C LEU A 275 -1.19 -10.30 11.24
N GLY A 276 -1.24 -9.39 10.28
CA GLY A 276 -2.48 -8.94 9.68
C GLY A 276 -3.28 -10.09 9.09
N TRP A 277 -2.64 -10.95 8.29
CA TRP A 277 -3.25 -12.16 7.74
C TRP A 277 -3.77 -13.11 8.81
N THR A 278 -2.97 -13.37 9.84
CA THR A 278 -3.33 -14.27 10.95
C THR A 278 -4.60 -13.82 11.64
N LEU A 279 -4.70 -12.51 11.95
CA LEU A 279 -5.87 -11.91 12.59
C LEU A 279 -7.14 -11.90 11.72
N LEU A 280 -7.00 -12.04 10.39
CA LEU A 280 -8.16 -12.18 9.49
C LEU A 280 -8.73 -13.59 9.49
N LYS A 281 -7.88 -14.61 9.69
CA LYS A 281 -8.32 -16.02 9.75
C LYS A 281 -9.08 -16.34 11.03
N GLY A 282 -8.71 -15.68 12.13
CA GLY A 282 -9.36 -15.83 13.42
C GLY A 282 -8.64 -15.04 14.49
N VAL A 283 -9.36 -14.72 15.58
CA VAL A 283 -8.79 -14.01 16.71
C VAL A 283 -8.89 -14.90 17.95
N GLU A 284 -7.73 -15.20 18.52
CA GLU A 284 -7.59 -15.95 19.76
C GLU A 284 -6.90 -15.10 20.82
N LYS A 285 -7.03 -15.46 22.10
CA LYS A 285 -6.35 -14.76 23.19
C LYS A 285 -4.81 -14.83 23.06
N ARG A 286 -4.29 -15.93 22.53
CA ARG A 286 -2.89 -16.12 22.20
C ARG A 286 -2.77 -16.24 20.69
N VAL A 287 -2.17 -15.23 20.08
CA VAL A 287 -1.94 -15.21 18.63
C VAL A 287 -0.56 -15.76 18.33
N TYR A 288 -0.50 -16.76 17.46
CA TYR A 288 0.74 -17.33 16.96
C TYR A 288 0.84 -17.05 15.46
N VAL A 289 1.86 -16.29 15.06
CA VAL A 289 2.07 -15.85 13.69
C VAL A 289 3.07 -16.78 13.01
N SER A 290 2.65 -17.44 11.94
CA SER A 290 3.49 -18.31 11.11
C SER A 290 3.19 -18.11 9.61
N MET A 291 3.99 -18.74 8.76
CA MET A 291 3.85 -18.73 7.30
C MET A 291 3.50 -20.13 6.75
N ASP A 292 2.80 -20.95 7.54
CA ASP A 292 2.49 -22.34 7.16
C ASP A 292 1.38 -22.44 6.12
N ASP A 293 0.48 -21.45 6.11
CA ASP A 293 -0.70 -21.42 5.27
C ASP A 293 -0.41 -20.85 3.88
N GLU A 294 -1.05 -21.42 2.85
CA GLU A 294 -0.86 -21.05 1.45
C GLU A 294 -1.21 -19.58 1.17
N GLY A 295 -2.25 -19.05 1.84
CA GLY A 295 -2.63 -17.64 1.73
C GLY A 295 -1.54 -16.70 2.25
N ALA A 296 -0.92 -17.05 3.37
CA ALA A 296 0.21 -16.31 3.94
C ALA A 296 1.40 -16.28 2.97
N ARG A 297 1.80 -17.46 2.46
CA ARG A 297 2.88 -17.58 1.46
C ARG A 297 2.58 -16.79 0.19
N THR A 298 1.33 -16.82 -0.27
CA THR A 298 0.89 -16.08 -1.46
C THR A 298 1.04 -14.57 -1.28
N LEU A 299 0.63 -14.03 -0.12
CA LEU A 299 0.77 -12.60 0.18
C LEU A 299 2.23 -12.17 0.26
N VAL A 300 3.06 -12.93 0.98
CA VAL A 300 4.50 -12.64 1.12
C VAL A 300 5.19 -12.68 -0.24
N ASN A 301 5.00 -13.74 -1.02
CA ASN A 301 5.61 -13.87 -2.35
C ASN A 301 5.17 -12.75 -3.29
N ARG A 302 3.90 -12.35 -3.22
CA ARG A 302 3.36 -11.23 -4.02
C ARG A 302 4.02 -9.91 -3.65
N GLU A 303 4.15 -9.61 -2.36
CA GLU A 303 4.80 -8.39 -1.90
C GLU A 303 6.29 -8.36 -2.28
N ILE A 304 7.00 -9.49 -2.17
CA ILE A 304 8.38 -9.62 -2.67
C ILE A 304 8.46 -9.35 -4.17
N ALA A 305 7.54 -9.93 -4.95
CA ALA A 305 7.50 -9.73 -6.39
C ALA A 305 7.25 -8.26 -6.76
N TRP A 306 6.30 -7.60 -6.09
CA TRP A 306 6.01 -6.19 -6.29
C TRP A 306 7.20 -5.29 -5.93
N ARG A 307 7.86 -5.53 -4.80
CA ARG A 307 9.09 -4.82 -4.43
C ARG A 307 10.16 -4.92 -5.49
N ARG A 308 10.45 -6.14 -5.96
CA ARG A 308 11.46 -6.37 -7.01
C ARG A 308 11.11 -5.61 -8.30
N GLN A 309 9.83 -5.61 -8.69
CA GLN A 309 9.36 -4.85 -9.86
C GLN A 309 9.52 -3.34 -9.69
N ILE A 310 9.21 -2.81 -8.52
CA ILE A 310 9.36 -1.38 -8.21
C ILE A 310 10.85 -0.97 -8.21
N SER A 311 11.74 -1.81 -7.66
CA SER A 311 13.19 -1.55 -7.65
C SER A 311 13.81 -1.52 -9.05
N ILE A 312 13.35 -2.37 -9.97
CA ILE A 312 13.79 -2.35 -11.37
C ILE A 312 13.35 -1.04 -12.05
N GLY A 313 12.19 -0.54 -11.67
CA GLY A 313 11.55 0.66 -12.20
C GLY A 313 10.21 0.29 -12.83
N GLY A 314 9.12 0.91 -12.34
CA GLY A 314 7.76 0.59 -12.79
C GLY A 314 7.59 0.76 -14.30
N GLU A 315 8.23 1.77 -14.89
CA GLU A 315 8.25 2.02 -16.33
C GLU A 315 8.93 0.89 -17.12
N PHE A 316 10.10 0.44 -16.68
CA PHE A 316 10.81 -0.66 -17.34
C PHE A 316 10.00 -1.94 -17.26
N ARG A 317 9.44 -2.24 -16.08
CA ARG A 317 8.63 -3.44 -15.91
C ARG A 317 7.34 -3.38 -16.73
N GLN A 318 6.72 -2.21 -16.88
CA GLN A 318 5.55 -2.03 -17.74
C GLN A 318 5.87 -2.35 -19.20
N VAL A 319 6.99 -1.84 -19.73
CA VAL A 319 7.44 -2.15 -21.10
C VAL A 319 7.78 -3.63 -21.24
N ILE A 320 8.49 -4.22 -20.25
CA ILE A 320 8.80 -5.66 -20.25
C ILE A 320 7.51 -6.48 -20.29
N LYS A 321 6.52 -6.15 -19.45
CA LYS A 321 5.23 -6.86 -19.40
C LYS A 321 4.51 -6.80 -20.74
N LEU A 322 4.47 -5.64 -21.41
CA LEU A 322 3.89 -5.51 -22.74
C LEU A 322 4.57 -6.41 -23.79
N ILE A 323 5.89 -6.60 -23.68
CA ILE A 323 6.64 -7.48 -24.58
C ILE A 323 6.44 -8.97 -24.20
N GLU A 324 6.40 -9.30 -22.90
CA GLU A 324 6.09 -10.64 -22.38
C GLU A 324 4.70 -11.10 -22.83
N ASP A 325 3.68 -10.24 -22.70
CA ASP A 325 2.30 -10.50 -23.14
C ASP A 325 2.20 -10.72 -24.66
N ALA A 326 3.14 -10.18 -25.44
CA ALA A 326 3.25 -10.38 -26.88
C ALA A 326 4.07 -11.63 -27.28
N GLY A 327 4.55 -12.42 -26.31
CA GLY A 327 5.34 -13.63 -26.54
C GLY A 327 6.86 -13.39 -26.60
N GLY A 328 7.36 -12.29 -26.03
CA GLY A 328 8.80 -11.99 -25.93
C GLY A 328 9.36 -11.10 -27.04
N GLU A 329 8.57 -10.84 -28.09
CA GLU A 329 8.91 -9.97 -29.22
C GLU A 329 7.67 -9.20 -29.68
N VAL A 330 7.83 -7.89 -29.93
CA VAL A 330 6.72 -7.02 -30.37
C VAL A 330 7.18 -6.02 -31.42
N THR A 331 6.30 -5.69 -32.37
CA THR A 331 6.60 -4.61 -33.34
C THR A 331 6.57 -3.25 -32.64
N ARG A 332 7.42 -2.31 -33.09
CA ARG A 332 7.47 -0.96 -32.52
C ARG A 332 6.12 -0.25 -32.60
N SER A 333 5.41 -0.42 -33.72
CA SER A 333 4.07 0.14 -33.90
C SER A 333 3.09 -0.38 -32.85
N LYS A 334 3.09 -1.71 -32.61
CA LYS A 334 2.21 -2.32 -31.63
C LYS A 334 2.55 -1.91 -30.20
N LEU A 335 3.84 -1.90 -29.86
CA LEU A 335 4.30 -1.45 -28.54
C LEU A 335 3.95 0.02 -28.28
N MET A 336 4.09 0.90 -29.28
CA MET A 336 3.65 2.29 -29.16
C MET A 336 2.14 2.40 -28.92
N GLN A 337 1.33 1.68 -29.70
CA GLN A 337 -0.12 1.69 -29.53
C GLN A 337 -0.52 1.23 -28.13
N ASP A 338 0.06 0.13 -27.65
CA ASP A 338 -0.27 -0.42 -26.34
C ASP A 338 0.21 0.50 -25.21
N ALA A 339 1.42 1.08 -25.31
CA ALA A 339 1.90 2.08 -24.34
C ALA A 339 1.02 3.33 -24.30
N PHE A 340 0.57 3.84 -25.45
CA PHE A 340 -0.33 5.00 -25.52
C PHE A 340 -1.69 4.71 -24.89
N MET A 341 -2.23 3.49 -25.07
CA MET A 341 -3.46 3.08 -24.37
C MET A 341 -3.29 3.09 -22.85
N LEU A 342 -2.07 2.87 -22.35
CA LEU A 342 -1.74 2.96 -20.92
C LEU A 342 -1.41 4.39 -20.45
N GLY A 343 -1.58 5.39 -21.31
CA GLY A 343 -1.39 6.81 -20.98
C GLY A 343 0.04 7.32 -21.11
N TRP A 344 0.94 6.56 -21.74
CA TRP A 344 2.31 7.00 -22.00
C TRP A 344 2.35 7.99 -23.16
N ASP A 345 3.28 8.94 -23.10
CA ASP A 345 3.63 9.75 -24.27
C ASP A 345 4.78 9.13 -25.08
N LEU A 346 4.97 9.62 -26.31
CA LEU A 346 6.00 9.10 -27.22
C LEU A 346 7.42 9.33 -26.69
N GLN A 347 7.65 10.47 -26.04
CA GLN A 347 8.97 10.83 -25.53
C GLN A 347 9.37 9.88 -24.41
N GLN A 348 8.49 9.67 -23.43
CA GLN A 348 8.65 8.75 -22.31
C GLN A 348 8.97 7.32 -22.79
N LEU A 349 8.22 6.81 -23.77
CA LEU A 349 8.46 5.48 -24.33
C LEU A 349 9.82 5.38 -25.03
N VAL A 350 10.18 6.38 -25.85
CA VAL A 350 11.45 6.37 -26.59
C VAL A 350 12.65 6.48 -25.66
N GLU A 351 12.59 7.36 -24.66
CA GLU A 351 13.64 7.52 -23.65
C GLU A 351 13.81 6.23 -22.84
N THR A 352 12.70 5.64 -22.40
CA THR A 352 12.68 4.35 -21.70
C THR A 352 13.32 3.24 -22.53
N LEU A 353 12.89 3.08 -23.80
CA LEU A 353 13.43 2.05 -24.69
C LEU A 353 14.92 2.20 -24.95
N ARG A 354 15.40 3.43 -25.17
CA ARG A 354 16.85 3.71 -25.34
C ARG A 354 17.64 3.34 -24.10
N LEU A 355 17.12 3.62 -22.92
CA LEU A 355 17.77 3.27 -21.66
C LEU A 355 17.77 1.75 -21.44
N MET A 356 16.65 1.08 -21.72
CA MET A 356 16.54 -0.38 -21.65
C MET A 356 17.47 -1.08 -22.63
N GLU A 357 17.65 -0.56 -23.84
CA GLU A 357 18.62 -1.08 -24.82
C GLU A 357 20.06 -0.92 -24.32
N ARG A 358 20.41 0.26 -23.78
CA ARG A 358 21.72 0.49 -23.15
C ARG A 358 22.01 -0.46 -22.00
N MET A 359 20.99 -0.77 -21.19
CA MET A 359 21.07 -1.71 -20.08
C MET A 359 21.00 -3.18 -20.53
N ARG A 360 20.86 -3.44 -21.84
CA ARG A 360 20.73 -4.77 -22.43
C ARG A 360 19.52 -5.55 -21.89
N LEU A 361 18.45 -4.87 -21.54
CA LEU A 361 17.16 -5.48 -21.19
C LEU A 361 16.34 -5.83 -22.44
N VAL A 362 16.49 -5.02 -23.50
CA VAL A 362 15.85 -5.24 -24.80
C VAL A 362 16.86 -5.07 -25.93
N ARG A 363 16.59 -5.71 -27.06
CA ARG A 363 17.27 -5.51 -28.33
C ARG A 363 16.31 -4.83 -29.28
N MET A 364 16.69 -3.66 -29.79
CA MET A 364 15.89 -2.96 -30.79
C MET A 364 16.40 -3.26 -32.18
N THR A 365 15.49 -3.63 -33.08
CA THR A 365 15.71 -3.68 -34.52
C THR A 365 14.94 -2.53 -35.18
N LYS A 366 15.07 -2.38 -36.51
CA LYS A 366 14.31 -1.34 -37.24
C LYS A 366 12.80 -1.42 -36.99
N GLU A 367 12.26 -2.64 -36.87
CA GLU A 367 10.81 -2.87 -36.80
C GLU A 367 10.32 -3.43 -35.46
N LYS A 368 11.20 -4.07 -34.68
CA LYS A 368 10.81 -4.86 -33.51
C LYS A 368 11.65 -4.58 -32.28
N VAL A 369 11.04 -4.81 -31.11
CA VAL A 369 11.69 -4.80 -29.80
C VAL A 369 11.60 -6.22 -29.24
N VAL A 370 12.74 -6.78 -28.84
CA VAL A 370 12.85 -8.16 -28.35
C VAL A 370 13.44 -8.13 -26.95
N LEU A 371 12.91 -8.92 -26.01
CA LEU A 371 13.51 -9.07 -24.68
C LEU A 371 14.83 -9.83 -24.77
N VAL A 372 15.87 -9.30 -24.13
CA VAL A 372 17.18 -9.98 -24.08
C VAL A 372 17.11 -11.05 -22.99
N GLY A 373 17.25 -12.31 -23.40
CA GLY A 373 17.13 -13.47 -22.52
C GLY A 373 15.81 -14.25 -22.64
N GLY A 374 14.93 -13.89 -23.58
CA GLY A 374 13.69 -14.61 -23.89
C GLY A 374 13.87 -15.92 -24.67
N ASP A 375 15.11 -16.25 -25.08
CA ASP A 375 15.44 -17.58 -25.61
C ASP A 375 16.06 -18.43 -24.49
N ARG A 376 15.20 -19.02 -23.64
CA ARG A 376 15.28 -20.40 -23.10
C ARG A 376 14.29 -20.65 -21.96
#